data_AF-A0A1A8P1X2-F1
#
_entry.id   AF-A0A1A8P1X2-F1
#
_cell.length_a   1.000
_cell.length_b   1.000
_cell.length_c   1.000
_cell.angle_alpha   90.00
_cell.angle_beta   90.00
_cell.angle_gamma   90.00
#
_symmetry.space_group_name_H-M   'P 1'
#
loop_
_entity.id
_entity.type
_entity.pdbx_description
1 polymer ?
#
loop_
_entity_poly.entity_id
_entity_poly.type
_entity_poly.pdbx_seq_one_letter_code
_entity_poly.pdbx_strand_id
1 'polypeptide(L)'
;TMSVPSLSELQGSASSCDLVANLQEKITEEEMIIHRKHEEACQAKEQMYVDPSSGYKVFTEYAHLQRGKCCGSACRHCPYGHVNVKDPAMKKRFNSLFYV
;
A
#
# COMPACT_ATOMS: atom_id res chain seq x y z
N THR A 1 -10.54 8.94 -64.58
CA THR A 1 -10.78 10.08 -63.67
C THR A 1 -10.25 9.67 -62.31
N MET A 2 -9.17 10.35 -61.94
CA MET A 2 -8.53 10.24 -60.63
C MET A 2 -9.46 10.82 -59.57
N SER A 3 -9.67 10.12 -58.45
CA SER A 3 -9.94 10.73 -57.13
C SER A 3 -9.73 9.67 -56.05
N VAL A 4 -8.47 9.44 -55.72
CA VAL A 4 -8.05 8.79 -54.47
C VAL A 4 -8.22 9.81 -53.34
N PRO A 5 -8.89 9.48 -52.22
CA PRO A 5 -8.90 10.33 -51.04
C PRO A 5 -7.53 10.32 -50.33
N SER A 6 -7.22 11.48 -49.73
CA SER A 6 -5.96 11.87 -49.09
C SER A 6 -5.63 11.09 -47.82
N LEU A 7 -4.33 11.05 -47.51
CA LEU A 7 -3.63 10.19 -46.56
C LEU A 7 -3.69 10.68 -45.08
N SER A 8 -4.80 11.24 -44.60
CA SER A 8 -4.83 11.95 -43.30
C SER A 8 -5.78 11.43 -42.22
N GLU A 9 -6.49 10.31 -42.38
CA GLU A 9 -7.52 9.90 -41.40
C GLU A 9 -7.39 8.47 -40.86
N LEU A 10 -6.17 8.01 -40.61
CA LEU A 10 -5.93 6.87 -39.71
C LEU A 10 -4.89 7.27 -38.66
N GLN A 11 -5.27 8.19 -37.78
CA GLN A 11 -4.59 8.44 -36.51
C GLN A 11 -5.18 7.52 -35.44
N GLY A 12 -4.30 6.69 -34.86
CA GLY A 12 -4.62 5.88 -33.70
C GLY A 12 -3.89 4.54 -33.63
N SER A 13 -2.61 4.46 -33.99
CA SER A 13 -1.79 3.30 -33.64
C SER A 13 -1.58 3.31 -32.13
N ALA A 14 -2.36 2.51 -31.39
CA ALA A 14 -2.14 2.26 -29.97
C ALA A 14 -0.68 1.86 -29.76
N SER A 15 0.04 2.67 -28.99
CA SER A 15 1.43 2.41 -28.70
C SER A 15 1.49 1.23 -27.73
N SER A 16 2.41 0.29 -27.98
CA SER A 16 2.68 -0.84 -27.07
C SER A 16 3.09 -0.42 -25.64
N CYS A 17 3.21 0.88 -25.37
CA CYS A 17 3.37 1.43 -24.02
C CYS A 17 2.05 1.65 -23.25
N ASP A 18 0.88 1.55 -23.90
CA ASP A 18 -0.41 1.86 -23.27
C ASP A 18 -1.00 0.69 -22.44
N LEU A 19 -0.35 -0.48 -22.46
CA LEU A 19 -0.68 -1.63 -21.59
C LEU A 19 0.08 -1.63 -20.26
N VAL A 20 1.05 -0.73 -20.08
CA VAL A 20 1.79 -0.54 -18.81
C VAL A 20 1.27 0.66 -18.00
N ALA A 21 0.10 1.18 -18.38
CA ALA A 21 -0.45 2.41 -17.84
C ALA A 21 -1.55 2.18 -16.79
N ASN A 22 -1.47 1.16 -15.92
CA ASN A 22 -2.53 0.97 -14.91
C ASN A 22 -2.26 0.06 -13.69
N LEU A 23 -1.05 -0.01 -13.09
CA LEU A 23 -0.93 -0.67 -11.77
C LEU A 23 0.26 -0.24 -10.91
N GLN A 24 0.44 1.07 -10.72
CA GLN A 24 1.21 1.57 -9.57
C GLN A 24 0.38 2.68 -8.94
N GLU A 25 -0.55 2.30 -8.06
CA GLU A 25 -1.13 3.26 -7.13
C GLU A 25 0.02 3.93 -6.40
N LYS A 26 0.19 5.22 -6.66
CA LYS A 26 1.29 6.01 -6.11
C LYS A 26 1.04 6.09 -4.61
N ILE A 27 1.88 5.39 -3.84
CA ILE A 27 1.96 5.52 -2.38
C ILE A 27 2.03 7.01 -2.05
N THR A 28 1.21 7.49 -1.11
CA THR A 28 1.19 8.91 -0.76
C THR A 28 2.39 9.28 0.10
N GLU A 29 2.74 10.56 0.15
CA GLU A 29 3.82 11.04 1.00
C GLU A 29 3.55 10.71 2.48
N GLU A 30 2.31 10.84 2.93
CA GLU A 30 1.89 10.49 4.28
C GLU A 30 2.09 8.99 4.58
N GLU A 31 1.75 8.12 3.64
CA GLU A 31 1.99 6.67 3.77
C GLU A 31 3.48 6.35 3.86
N MET A 32 4.33 7.04 3.09
CA MET A 32 5.78 6.91 3.21
C MET A 32 6.29 7.35 4.58
N ILE A 33 5.76 8.43 5.16
CA ILE A 33 6.14 8.89 6.50
C ILE A 33 5.71 7.87 7.56
N ILE A 34 4.51 7.30 7.45
CA ILE A 34 4.04 6.22 8.36
C ILE A 34 5.01 5.04 8.30
N HIS A 35 5.35 4.58 7.10
CA HIS A 35 6.26 3.45 6.92
C HIS A 35 7.65 3.74 7.49
N ARG A 36 8.21 4.91 7.22
CA ARG A 36 9.50 5.34 7.77
C ARG A 36 9.48 5.37 9.30
N LYS A 37 8.42 5.91 9.91
CA LYS A 37 8.31 5.95 11.39
C LYS A 37 8.22 4.57 12.00
N HIS A 38 7.50 3.66 11.35
CA HIS A 38 7.47 2.25 11.72
C HIS A 38 8.85 1.60 11.62
N GLU A 39 9.59 1.86 10.54
CA GLU A 39 10.93 1.31 10.33
C GLU A 39 11.92 1.81 11.38
N GLU A 40 11.95 3.13 11.63
CA GLU A 40 12.76 3.76 12.69
C GLU A 40 12.50 3.09 14.05
N ALA A 41 11.23 2.88 14.41
CA ALA A 41 10.84 2.21 15.65
C ALA A 41 11.25 0.72 15.68
N CYS A 42 11.16 0.00 14.56
CA CYS A 42 11.60 -1.39 14.46
C CYS A 42 13.12 -1.52 14.65
N GLN A 43 13.91 -0.63 14.03
CA GLN A 43 15.36 -0.58 14.16
C GLN A 43 15.78 -0.25 15.61
N ALA A 44 15.05 0.65 16.26
CA ALA A 44 15.23 0.99 17.67
C ALA A 44 14.72 -0.10 18.64
N LYS A 45 14.12 -1.19 18.15
CA LYS A 45 13.49 -2.26 18.94
C LYS A 45 12.37 -1.75 19.86
N GLU A 46 11.68 -0.71 19.42
CA GLU A 46 10.51 -0.18 20.11
C GLU A 46 9.27 -1.01 19.81
N GLN A 47 8.37 -1.13 20.79
CA GLN A 47 7.14 -1.91 20.65
C GLN A 47 6.05 -1.17 19.85
N MET A 48 6.10 0.15 19.84
CA MET A 48 5.05 1.01 19.29
C MET A 48 5.67 2.27 18.69
N TYR A 49 5.01 2.83 17.69
CA TYR A 49 5.27 4.19 17.20
C TYR A 49 3.97 4.99 17.20
N VAL A 50 4.08 6.32 17.12
CA VAL A 50 2.91 7.19 16.93
C VAL A 50 2.68 7.37 15.43
N ASP A 51 1.52 6.95 14.97
CA ASP A 51 1.09 7.14 13.59
C ASP A 51 0.90 8.64 13.30
N PRO A 52 1.70 9.24 12.40
CA PRO A 52 1.62 10.66 12.10
C PRO A 52 0.29 11.07 11.43
N SER A 53 -0.42 10.13 10.79
CA SER A 53 -1.70 10.40 10.13
C SER A 53 -2.86 10.32 11.13
N SER A 54 -2.90 9.29 11.98
CA SER A 54 -4.03 9.06 12.88
C SER A 54 -3.81 9.54 14.33
N GLY A 55 -2.56 9.81 14.73
CA GLY A 55 -2.17 10.12 16.10
C GLY A 55 -2.21 8.94 17.08
N TYR A 56 -2.46 7.70 16.60
CA TYR A 56 -2.57 6.53 17.47
C TYR A 56 -1.22 5.88 17.74
N LYS A 57 -1.10 5.23 18.89
CA LYS A 57 0.02 4.31 19.17
C LYS A 57 -0.23 3.00 18.45
N VAL A 58 0.60 2.70 17.46
CA VAL A 58 0.48 1.49 16.63
C VAL A 58 1.63 0.54 16.96
N PHE A 59 1.32 -0.74 17.12
CA PHE A 59 2.34 -1.77 17.32
C PHE A 59 3.26 -1.88 16.10
N THR A 60 4.56 -2.02 16.36
CA THR A 60 5.55 -2.30 15.33
C THR A 60 5.47 -3.75 14.87
N GLU A 61 6.08 -4.03 13.72
CA GLU A 61 6.23 -5.41 13.26
C GLU A 61 7.11 -6.21 14.25
N TYR A 62 8.17 -5.58 14.75
CA TYR A 62 9.03 -6.13 15.80
C TYR A 62 8.25 -6.58 17.05
N ALA A 63 7.28 -5.78 17.51
CA ALA A 63 6.40 -6.16 18.61
C ALA A 63 5.53 -7.38 18.29
N HIS A 64 5.01 -7.45 17.07
CA HIS A 64 4.23 -8.59 16.63
C HIS A 64 5.06 -9.87 16.52
N LEU A 65 6.28 -9.78 15.99
CA LEU A 65 7.22 -10.90 15.91
C LEU A 65 7.58 -11.43 17.30
N GLN A 66 7.86 -10.55 18.27
CA GLN A 66 8.09 -10.96 19.66
C GLN A 66 6.87 -11.59 20.33
N ARG A 67 5.67 -11.06 20.04
CA ARG A 67 4.42 -11.65 20.51
C ARG A 67 4.15 -13.03 19.90
N GLY A 68 4.65 -13.29 18.69
CA GLY A 68 4.49 -14.57 17.99
C GLY A 68 3.09 -14.83 17.43
N LYS A 69 2.17 -13.86 17.48
CA LYS A 69 0.79 -14.01 16.98
C LYS A 69 0.10 -12.70 16.61
N CYS A 70 -0.90 -12.81 15.73
CA CYS A 70 -1.81 -11.70 15.39
C CYS A 70 -2.64 -11.29 16.61
N CYS A 71 -2.66 -9.99 16.93
CA CYS A 71 -3.44 -9.45 18.06
C CYS A 71 -4.95 -9.37 17.79
N GLY A 72 -5.38 -9.42 16.53
CA GLY A 72 -6.80 -9.32 16.15
C GLY A 72 -7.36 -7.90 16.06
N SER A 73 -6.53 -6.86 16.20
CA SER A 73 -6.96 -5.45 16.22
C SER A 73 -6.72 -4.69 14.90
N ALA A 74 -6.57 -5.39 13.77
CA ALA A 74 -6.33 -4.80 12.45
C ALA A 74 -5.18 -3.75 12.41
N CYS A 75 -4.05 -4.07 13.04
CA CYS A 75 -2.87 -3.20 13.10
C CYS A 75 -2.24 -3.00 11.71
N ARG A 76 -1.64 -1.83 11.46
CA ARG A 76 -1.06 -1.46 10.15
C ARG A 76 0.05 -2.42 9.68
N HIS A 77 0.90 -2.90 10.59
CA HIS A 77 2.08 -3.71 10.23
C HIS A 77 2.02 -5.12 10.80
N CYS A 78 0.90 -5.82 10.56
CA CYS A 78 0.75 -7.19 11.04
C CYS A 78 1.47 -8.18 10.10
N PRO A 79 2.55 -8.86 10.55
CA PRO A 79 3.26 -9.85 9.72
C PRO A 79 2.44 -11.13 9.48
N TYR A 80 1.33 -11.30 10.20
CA TYR A 80 0.48 -12.48 10.16
C TYR A 80 -0.80 -12.27 9.33
N GLY A 81 -0.86 -11.28 8.46
CA GLY A 81 -1.96 -11.15 7.51
C GLY A 81 -3.36 -11.01 8.15
N HIS A 82 -3.46 -10.39 9.32
CA HIS A 82 -4.73 -10.20 10.04
C HIS A 82 -5.51 -11.51 10.32
N VAL A 83 -4.83 -12.67 10.42
CA VAL A 83 -5.48 -13.98 10.64
C VAL A 83 -6.42 -14.06 11.84
N ASN A 84 -6.22 -13.22 12.87
CA ASN A 84 -7.05 -13.19 14.07
C ASN A 84 -8.05 -12.00 14.10
N VAL A 85 -8.18 -11.25 13.01
CA VAL A 85 -9.20 -10.20 12.87
C VAL A 85 -10.53 -10.88 12.51
N LYS A 86 -11.42 -10.99 13.49
CA LYS A 86 -12.69 -11.73 13.36
C LYS A 86 -13.73 -10.97 12.56
N ASP A 87 -13.80 -9.66 12.74
CA ASP A 87 -14.76 -8.81 12.04
C ASP A 87 -14.27 -8.51 10.62
N PRO A 88 -14.99 -8.94 9.57
CA PRO A 88 -14.63 -8.62 8.19
C PRO A 88 -14.61 -7.11 7.91
N ALA A 89 -15.43 -6.32 8.61
CA ALA A 89 -15.47 -4.86 8.43
C ALA A 89 -14.20 -4.16 8.94
N MET A 90 -13.44 -4.80 9.83
CA MET A 90 -12.15 -4.29 10.31
C MET A 90 -10.96 -4.71 9.44
N LYS A 91 -11.15 -5.62 8.48
CA LYS A 91 -10.05 -6.06 7.61
C LYS A 91 -9.66 -4.93 6.67
N LYS A 92 -8.39 -4.57 6.73
CA LYS A 92 -7.80 -3.48 5.96
C LYS A 92 -7.22 -3.97 4.65
N ARG A 93 -7.11 -3.07 3.67
CA ARG A 93 -6.48 -3.38 2.38
C ARG A 93 -4.97 -3.21 2.51
N PHE A 94 -4.21 -4.09 1.88
CA PHE A 94 -2.75 -3.94 1.82
C PHE A 94 -2.36 -3.03 0.65
N ASN A 95 -1.68 -1.92 0.92
CA ASN A 95 -1.31 -0.91 -0.09
C ASN A 95 0.10 -1.09 -0.69
N SER A 96 0.73 -2.26 -0.48
CA SER A 96 2.14 -2.64 -0.76
C SER A 96 3.16 -2.36 0.35
N LEU A 97 2.94 -1.37 1.23
CA LEU A 97 3.81 -1.12 2.38
C LEU A 97 3.20 -1.64 3.69
N PHE A 98 1.91 -1.44 3.88
CA PHE A 98 1.19 -1.80 5.10
C PHE A 98 -0.33 -1.88 4.88
N TYR A 99 -1.08 -2.15 5.95
CA TYR A 99 -2.54 -2.20 5.93
C TYR A 99 -3.18 -0.82 6.17
N VAL A 100 -3.94 -0.33 5.19
CA VAL A 100 -4.76 0.90 5.23
C VAL A 100 -6.23 0.61 5.49
#